data_AF-A0A4R9HZQ9-F1
#
_entry.id   AF-A0A4R9HZQ9-F1
#
_cell.length_a   1.000
_cell.length_b   1.000
_cell.length_c   1.000
_cell.angle_alpha   90.00
_cell.angle_beta   90.00
_cell.angle_gamma   90.00
#
_symmetry.space_group_name_H-M   'P 1'
#
loop_
_entity.id
_entity.type
_entity.pdbx_description
1 polymer ?
#
loop_
_entity_poly.entity_id
_entity_poly.type
_entity_poly.pdbx_seq_one_letter_code
_entity_poly.pdbx_strand_id
1 'polypeptide(L)'
;MDYPNNMEYLKEFSERLRSYLILSGIHNELIIAEVLNDFFKSTDLSFSFESDWELWLNNIENKQLIKVHSLLLPDRSWQFGSMIPQSAEWRRDTQQTKQSIVGSLKPLFIIASIFLWSFLYYIIIFRLL
;
A
#
# COMPACT_ATOMS: atom_id res chain seq x y z
N MET A 1 14.26 -9.82 -2.18
CA MET A 1 12.88 -9.46 -2.59
C MET A 1 13.05 -8.72 -3.89
N ASP A 2 12.81 -9.39 -5.02
CA ASP A 2 13.03 -8.79 -6.34
C ASP A 2 11.72 -8.15 -6.78
N TYR A 3 11.71 -6.83 -6.87
CA TYR A 3 10.54 -6.09 -7.30
C TYR A 3 10.45 -6.17 -8.82
N PRO A 4 9.34 -6.66 -9.39
CA PRO A 4 9.19 -6.78 -10.84
C PRO A 4 9.03 -5.41 -11.54
N ASN A 5 8.79 -4.34 -10.78
CA ASN A 5 8.58 -2.99 -11.30
C ASN A 5 9.34 -1.95 -10.46
N ASN A 6 10.26 -1.23 -11.11
CA ASN A 6 11.06 -0.17 -10.51
C ASN A 6 10.20 0.95 -9.89
N MET A 7 9.04 1.27 -10.47
CA MET A 7 8.17 2.33 -9.95
C MET A 7 7.44 1.90 -8.67
N GLU A 8 7.06 0.64 -8.58
CA GLU A 8 6.43 0.07 -7.37
C GLU A 8 7.46 -0.02 -6.24
N TYR A 9 8.69 -0.43 -6.57
CA TYR A 9 9.81 -0.40 -5.63
C TYR A 9 10.06 1.00 -5.06
N LEU A 10 10.21 2.00 -5.92
CA LEU A 10 10.50 3.37 -5.49
C LEU A 10 9.40 3.93 -4.58
N LYS A 11 8.14 3.63 -4.90
CA LYS A 11 7.01 4.01 -4.07
C LYS A 11 7.08 3.35 -2.70
N GLU A 12 7.23 2.03 -2.65
CA GLU A 12 7.30 1.30 -1.37
C GLU A 12 8.52 1.70 -0.54
N PHE A 13 9.68 1.85 -1.19
CA PHE A 13 10.91 2.27 -0.55
C PHE A 13 10.75 3.67 0.05
N SER A 14 10.22 4.64 -0.71
CA SER A 14 9.94 5.99 -0.22
C SER A 14 9.02 5.99 1.01
N GLU A 15 7.93 5.21 1.00
CA GLU A 15 7.02 5.10 2.16
C GLU A 15 7.70 4.50 3.40
N ARG A 16 8.61 3.54 3.20
CA ARG A 16 9.41 2.95 4.30
C ARG A 16 10.40 3.97 4.87
N LEU A 17 11.11 4.71 4.00
CA LEU A 17 12.04 5.77 4.44
C LEU A 17 11.28 6.87 5.22
N ARG A 18 10.12 7.29 4.71
CA ARG A 18 9.23 8.23 5.40
C ARG A 18 8.79 7.73 6.76
N SER A 19 8.33 6.48 6.84
CA SER A 19 7.92 5.85 8.10
C SER A 19 9.06 5.80 9.11
N TYR A 20 10.28 5.47 8.65
CA TYR A 20 11.47 5.48 9.49
C TYR A 20 11.75 6.87 10.08
N LEU A 21 11.67 7.94 9.28
CA LEU A 21 11.90 9.31 9.76
C LEU A 21 10.85 9.73 10.80
N ILE A 22 9.58 9.40 10.56
CA ILE A 22 8.48 9.65 11.51
C ILE A 22 8.71 8.92 12.82
N LEU A 23 9.07 7.63 12.74
CA LEU A 23 9.38 6.82 13.92
C LEU A 23 10.65 7.31 14.63
N SER A 24 11.57 7.97 13.92
CA SER A 24 12.76 8.60 14.49
C SER A 24 12.49 9.97 15.13
N GLY A 25 11.22 10.42 15.14
CA GLY A 25 10.80 11.68 15.77
C GLY A 25 10.77 12.90 14.84
N ILE A 26 10.98 12.73 13.54
CA ILE A 26 10.85 13.81 12.55
C ILE A 26 9.40 13.82 12.05
N HIS A 27 8.59 14.75 12.56
CA HIS A 27 7.18 14.87 12.20
C HIS A 27 6.87 16.00 11.21
N ASN A 28 7.86 16.82 10.87
CA ASN A 28 7.67 17.92 9.91
C ASN A 28 7.76 17.38 8.48
N GLU A 29 6.63 17.37 7.77
CA GLU A 29 6.52 16.85 6.41
C GLU A 29 7.44 17.56 5.40
N LEU A 30 7.70 18.86 5.59
CA LEU A 30 8.64 19.59 4.73
C LEU A 30 10.05 19.03 4.85
N ILE A 31 10.51 18.82 6.09
CA ILE A 31 11.85 18.28 6.38
C ILE A 31 11.96 16.84 5.85
N ILE A 32 10.92 16.04 6.02
CA ILE A 32 10.86 14.68 5.45
C ILE A 32 11.01 14.74 3.93
N ALA A 33 10.22 15.59 3.26
CA ALA A 33 10.25 15.71 1.80
C ALA A 33 11.63 16.18 1.30
N GLU A 34 12.26 17.13 1.97
CA GLU A 34 13.62 17.60 1.64
C GLU A 34 14.66 16.48 1.79
N VAL A 35 14.66 15.78 2.93
CA VAL A 35 15.61 14.67 3.18
C VAL A 35 15.46 13.55 2.15
N LEU A 36 14.22 13.17 1.84
CA LEU A 36 13.94 12.14 0.83
C LEU A 36 14.34 12.61 -0.57
N ASN A 37 13.97 13.82 -0.96
CA ASN A 37 14.31 14.40 -2.26
C ASN A 37 15.82 14.48 -2.47
N ASP A 38 16.57 14.90 -1.45
CA ASP A 38 18.02 14.93 -1.50
C ASP A 38 18.59 13.52 -1.69
N PHE A 39 18.12 12.55 -0.91
CA PHE A 39 18.61 11.17 -0.99
C PHE A 39 18.35 10.54 -2.36
N PHE A 40 17.13 10.65 -2.89
CA PHE A 40 16.77 10.10 -4.20
C PHE A 40 17.46 10.83 -5.38
N LYS A 41 17.91 12.08 -5.18
CA LYS A 41 18.71 12.80 -6.19
C LYS A 41 20.19 12.44 -6.14
N SER A 42 20.73 12.13 -4.97
CA SER A 42 22.17 11.92 -4.78
C SER A 42 22.58 10.45 -4.77
N THR A 43 21.63 9.51 -4.81
CA THR A 43 21.90 8.08 -4.62
C THR A 43 21.38 7.27 -5.80
N ASP A 44 22.27 6.50 -6.40
CA ASP A 44 21.90 5.50 -7.41
C ASP A 44 21.42 4.23 -6.70
N LEU A 45 20.15 3.89 -6.91
CA LEU A 45 19.53 2.72 -6.29
C LEU A 45 19.78 1.47 -7.13
N SER A 46 20.12 0.39 -6.43
CA SER A 46 20.33 -0.94 -7.00
C SER A 46 19.03 -1.72 -7.21
N PHE A 47 17.89 -1.19 -6.73
CA PHE A 47 16.58 -1.85 -6.72
C PHE A 47 16.56 -3.15 -5.92
N SER A 48 17.52 -3.29 -5.00
CA SER A 48 17.60 -4.37 -4.04
C SER A 48 17.43 -3.74 -2.65
N PHE A 49 16.39 -4.21 -1.95
CA PHE A 49 15.99 -3.60 -0.68
C PHE A 49 17.12 -3.58 0.36
N GLU A 50 17.89 -4.66 0.48
CA GLU A 50 18.94 -4.78 1.49
C GLU A 50 20.07 -3.77 1.26
N SER A 51 20.58 -3.72 0.03
CA SER A 51 21.65 -2.79 -0.37
C SER A 51 21.19 -1.33 -0.32
N ASP A 52 19.99 -1.03 -0.83
CA ASP A 52 19.48 0.34 -0.83
C ASP A 52 19.15 0.82 0.59
N TRP A 53 18.70 -0.07 1.47
CA TRP A 53 18.47 0.24 2.89
C TRP A 53 19.79 0.55 3.62
N GLU A 54 20.86 -0.17 3.32
CA GLU A 54 22.19 0.13 3.86
C GLU A 54 22.68 1.51 3.39
N LEU A 55 22.49 1.84 2.10
CA LEU A 55 22.78 3.18 1.56
C LEU A 55 22.00 4.27 2.29
N TRP A 56 20.73 4.02 2.60
CA TRP A 56 19.90 4.94 3.37
C TRP A 56 20.44 5.17 4.79
N LEU A 57 20.75 4.10 5.52
CA LEU A 57 21.27 4.20 6.88
C LEU A 57 22.59 4.98 6.90
N ASN A 58 23.51 4.68 5.98
CA ASN A 58 24.77 5.38 5.83
C ASN A 58 24.56 6.88 5.53
N ASN A 59 23.60 7.22 4.66
CA ASN A 59 23.27 8.62 4.35
C ASN A 59 22.74 9.37 5.58
N ILE A 60 21.87 8.73 6.37
CA ILE A 60 21.34 9.34 7.60
C ILE A 60 22.43 9.56 8.64
N GLU A 61 23.30 8.57 8.87
CA GLU A 61 24.41 8.67 9.83
C GLU A 61 25.35 9.81 9.46
N ASN A 62 25.71 9.92 8.18
CA ASN A 62 26.56 10.98 7.66
C ASN A 62 25.94 12.39 7.82
N LYS A 63 24.63 12.51 7.64
CA LYS A 63 23.91 13.78 7.81
C LYS A 63 23.63 14.14 9.27
N GLN A 64 24.03 13.31 10.24
CA GLN A 64 23.78 13.50 11.68
C GLN A 64 22.30 13.80 12.02
N LEU A 65 21.37 13.35 11.17
CA LEU A 65 19.93 13.53 11.41
C LEU A 65 19.47 12.75 12.65
N ILE A 66 20.26 11.76 13.08
CA ILE A 66 20.11 11.00 14.32
C ILE A 66 20.88 11.70 15.45
N LYS A 67 20.36 12.81 15.95
CA LYS A 67 20.65 13.21 17.34
C LYS A 67 19.41 13.77 18.03
N VAL A 68 18.26 13.18 17.72
CA VAL A 68 17.11 13.29 18.61
C VAL A 68 17.11 12.02 19.45
N HIS A 69 17.18 12.25 20.76
CA HIS A 69 17.17 11.30 21.87
C HIS A 69 16.83 9.87 21.49
N SER A 70 17.64 8.91 21.98
CA SER A 70 17.21 7.53 22.20
C SER A 70 15.75 7.58 22.62
N LEU A 71 14.85 7.10 21.75
CA LEU A 71 13.49 6.86 22.17
C LEU A 71 13.61 6.09 23.46
N LEU A 72 13.06 6.62 24.54
CA LEU A 72 12.68 5.82 25.69
C LEU A 72 11.61 4.88 25.14
N LEU A 73 12.04 3.86 24.40
CA LEU A 73 11.25 2.69 24.11
C LEU A 73 10.91 2.20 25.51
N PRO A 74 9.64 2.29 25.95
CA PRO A 74 9.27 1.59 27.16
C PRO A 74 9.67 0.13 26.92
N ASP A 75 10.23 -0.52 27.93
CA ASP A 75 10.71 -1.91 27.94
C ASP A 75 9.59 -2.96 27.68
N ARG A 76 8.49 -2.50 27.08
CA ARG A 76 7.24 -3.17 26.80
C ARG A 76 7.11 -3.39 25.30
N SER A 77 7.97 -4.25 24.78
CA SER A 77 7.81 -4.87 23.45
C SER A 77 6.39 -5.44 23.23
N TRP A 78 5.70 -5.82 24.31
CA TRP A 78 4.33 -6.35 24.27
C TRP A 78 3.22 -5.33 23.94
N GLN A 79 3.46 -4.02 24.06
CA GLN A 79 2.43 -3.00 23.79
C GLN A 79 2.28 -2.67 22.30
N PHE A 80 3.34 -2.86 21.50
CA PHE A 80 3.30 -2.62 20.06
C PHE A 80 2.44 -3.64 19.32
N GLY A 81 2.44 -4.91 19.74
CA GLY A 81 1.59 -5.95 19.13
C GLY A 81 0.09 -5.67 19.28
N SER A 82 -0.33 -4.99 20.36
CA SER A 82 -1.73 -4.63 20.60
C SER A 82 -2.16 -3.28 20.02
N MET A 83 -1.21 -2.42 19.65
CA MET A 83 -1.46 -1.07 19.13
C MET A 83 -1.39 -0.99 17.60
N ILE A 84 -1.01 -2.07 16.91
CA ILE A 84 -1.21 -2.17 15.47
C ILE A 84 -2.72 -2.31 15.26
N PRO A 85 -3.43 -1.29 14.73
CA PRO A 85 -4.84 -1.48 14.42
C PRO A 85 -4.94 -2.67 13.46
N GLN A 86 -5.97 -3.51 13.60
CA GLN A 86 -6.16 -4.65 12.69
C GLN A 86 -6.25 -4.23 11.21
N SER A 87 -6.48 -2.94 10.95
CA SER A 87 -6.42 -2.32 9.62
C SER A 87 -5.01 -1.95 9.13
N ALA A 88 -4.00 -1.95 10.00
CA ALA A 88 -2.58 -1.75 9.71
C ALA A 88 -1.78 -3.06 9.71
N GLU A 89 -2.47 -4.22 9.66
CA GLU A 89 -1.88 -5.32 8.90
C GLU A 89 -1.57 -4.77 7.51
N TRP A 90 -0.29 -4.64 7.20
CA TRP A 90 0.20 -4.32 5.87
C TRP A 90 -0.40 -5.36 4.93
N ARG A 91 -1.53 -5.01 4.32
CA ARG A 91 -2.22 -5.87 3.38
C ARG A 91 -1.28 -6.03 2.21
N ARG A 92 -0.51 -7.11 2.21
CA ARG A 92 0.11 -7.70 1.01
C ARG A 92 -0.98 -8.29 0.11
N ASP A 93 -2.12 -7.62 0.00
CA ASP A 93 -3.18 -8.03 -0.91
C ASP A 93 -2.80 -7.54 -2.30
N THR A 94 -1.88 -8.27 -2.93
CA THR A 94 -1.85 -8.42 -4.39
C THR A 94 -3.09 -9.18 -4.91
N GLN A 95 -4.06 -9.51 -4.05
CA GLN A 95 -5.34 -10.14 -4.40
C GLN A 95 -6.51 -9.17 -4.58
N GLN A 96 -6.28 -7.90 -4.92
CA GLN A 96 -7.35 -7.00 -5.38
C GLN A 96 -7.94 -7.37 -6.76
N THR A 97 -7.64 -8.54 -7.31
CA THR A 97 -8.27 -9.08 -8.53
C THR A 97 -9.50 -9.94 -8.27
N LYS A 98 -9.88 -10.25 -7.01
CA LYS A 98 -11.10 -11.04 -6.74
C LYS A 98 -12.40 -10.22 -6.58
N GLN A 99 -12.32 -8.90 -6.40
CA GLN A 99 -13.51 -8.07 -6.21
C GLN A 99 -14.16 -7.58 -7.52
N SER A 100 -13.53 -7.72 -8.69
CA SER A 100 -14.12 -7.25 -9.95
C SER A 100 -15.16 -8.20 -10.57
N ILE A 101 -15.13 -9.49 -10.24
CA ILE A 101 -16.04 -10.49 -10.84
C ILE A 101 -17.48 -10.34 -10.32
N VAL A 102 -17.64 -10.06 -9.02
CA VAL A 102 -18.97 -9.89 -8.40
C VAL A 102 -19.64 -8.58 -8.82
N GLY A 103 -18.85 -7.56 -9.22
CA GLY A 103 -19.37 -6.31 -9.80
C GLY A 103 -19.82 -6.45 -11.25
N SER A 104 -19.11 -7.27 -12.05
CA SER A 104 -19.37 -7.47 -13.49
C SER A 104 -20.61 -8.33 -13.78
N LEU A 105 -20.97 -9.28 -12.90
CA LEU A 105 -22.12 -10.17 -13.10
C LEU A 105 -23.49 -9.51 -12.81
N LYS A 106 -23.53 -8.44 -12.00
CA LYS A 106 -24.76 -7.71 -11.67
C LYS A 106 -25.50 -7.14 -12.90
N PRO A 107 -24.83 -6.42 -13.84
CA PRO A 107 -25.51 -5.90 -15.02
C PRO A 107 -26.00 -7.03 -15.96
N LEU A 108 -25.25 -8.13 -16.09
CA LEU A 108 -25.66 -9.29 -16.91
C LEU A 108 -26.90 -10.00 -16.35
N PHE A 109 -27.01 -10.13 -15.02
CA PHE A 109 -28.18 -10.73 -14.38
C PHE A 109 -29.46 -9.90 -14.60
N ILE A 110 -29.36 -8.57 -14.57
CA ILE A 110 -30.48 -7.67 -14.83
C ILE A 110 -30.98 -7.84 -16.27
N ILE A 111 -30.06 -7.88 -17.25
CA ILE A 111 -30.41 -8.06 -18.66
C ILE A 111 -31.07 -9.44 -18.88
N ALA A 112 -30.48 -10.51 -18.36
CA ALA A 112 -31.04 -11.85 -18.46
C ALA A 112 -32.43 -11.97 -17.82
N SER A 113 -32.64 -11.31 -16.67
CA SER A 113 -33.93 -11.27 -15.99
C SER A 113 -35.01 -10.59 -16.85
N ILE A 114 -34.70 -9.44 -17.47
CA ILE A 114 -35.64 -8.72 -18.35
C ILE A 114 -36.05 -9.60 -19.54
N PHE A 115 -35.10 -10.28 -20.18
CA PHE A 115 -35.39 -11.18 -21.29
C PHE A 115 -36.24 -12.38 -20.86
N LEU A 116 -35.93 -12.99 -19.71
CA LEU A 116 -36.68 -14.12 -19.17
C LEU A 116 -38.14 -13.74 -18.90
N TRP A 117 -38.37 -12.61 -18.22
CA TRP A 117 -39.71 -12.14 -17.90
C TRP A 117 -40.49 -11.73 -19.14
N SER A 118 -39.85 -11.06 -20.11
CA SER A 118 -40.47 -10.68 -21.38
C SER A 118 -40.88 -11.91 -22.21
N PHE A 119 -40.02 -12.93 -22.26
CA PHE A 119 -40.30 -14.19 -22.96
C PHE A 119 -41.46 -14.97 -22.30
N LEU A 120 -41.46 -15.07 -20.97
CA LEU A 120 -42.57 -15.67 -20.22
C LEU A 120 -43.88 -14.94 -20.51
N TYR A 121 -43.87 -13.61 -20.51
CA TYR A 121 -45.06 -12.80 -20.80
C TYR A 121 -45.57 -13.04 -22.22
N TYR A 122 -44.66 -13.14 -23.19
CA TYR A 122 -45.00 -13.42 -24.58
C TYR A 122 -45.65 -14.81 -24.74
N ILE A 123 -45.10 -15.85 -24.10
CA ILE A 123 -45.70 -17.20 -24.11
C ILE A 123 -47.09 -17.19 -23.48
N ILE A 124 -47.27 -16.49 -22.36
CA ILE A 124 -48.56 -16.42 -21.67
C ILE A 124 -49.59 -15.75 -22.58
N ILE A 125 -49.26 -14.61 -23.20
CA ILE A 125 -50.17 -13.91 -24.11
C ILE A 125 -50.50 -14.77 -25.34
N PHE A 126 -49.51 -15.38 -25.98
CA PHE A 126 -49.72 -16.17 -27.19
C PHE A 126 -50.49 -17.48 -26.94
N ARG A 127 -50.44 -18.01 -25.71
CA ARG A 127 -51.21 -19.19 -25.31
C ARG A 127 -52.66 -18.86 -24.89
N LEU A 128 -52.93 -17.60 -24.54
CA LEU A 128 -54.25 -17.10 -24.14
C LEU A 128 -55.04 -16.49 -25.30
N LEU A 129 -54.38 -16.17 -26.42
CA LEU A 129 -54.96 -15.72 -27.68
C LEU A 129 -55.28 -16.91 -28.61
#